data_AF-A0AAJ3P4J0-F1
#
_entry.id   AF-A0AAJ3P4J0-F1
#
_cell.length_a   1.000
_cell.length_b   1.000
_cell.length_c   1.000
_cell.angle_alpha   90.00
_cell.angle_beta   90.00
_cell.angle_gamma   90.00
#
_symmetry.space_group_name_H-M   'P 1'
#
loop_
_entity.id
_entity.type
_entity.pdbx_description
1 polymer ?
#
loop_
_entity_poly.entity_id
_entity_poly.type
_entity_poly.pdbx_seq_one_letter_code
_entity_poly.pdbx_strand_id
1 'polypeptide(L)'
;MTSDSDDALSWEGDDSAERRPRDAARRTTPAPEPTPAEAVTPAASAPASGDETTAAPSGLSNAMLVLVGVVGGVYLLYTLGWIAGGLRLQPLASFLVADFMFLPWFVLAIAAPALWFLATWVLTRGRASWIRAAVLLAGVVLLVPWPFVTVGVIGS
;
A
#
# COMPACT_ATOMS: atom_id res chain seq x y z
N MET A 1 10.90 -49.66 -5.30
CA MET A 1 9.54 -49.12 -5.54
C MET A 1 9.44 -47.82 -4.76
N THR A 2 9.87 -46.71 -5.37
CA THR A 2 9.73 -45.34 -4.84
C THR A 2 9.74 -44.40 -6.03
N SER A 3 8.62 -44.33 -6.74
CA SER A 3 8.36 -43.39 -7.82
C SER A 3 6.92 -42.94 -7.62
N ASP A 4 6.71 -41.81 -6.93
CA ASP A 4 5.41 -41.11 -6.85
C ASP A 4 5.45 -39.81 -6.01
N SER A 5 6.56 -39.46 -5.34
CA SER A 5 6.60 -38.27 -4.48
C SER A 5 7.02 -36.97 -5.17
N ASP A 6 7.53 -37.03 -6.41
CA ASP A 6 7.94 -35.82 -7.17
C ASP A 6 6.81 -35.19 -8.00
N ASP A 7 5.69 -35.90 -8.22
CA ASP A 7 4.52 -35.37 -8.95
C ASP A 7 3.63 -34.44 -8.11
N ALA A 8 3.91 -34.28 -6.81
CA ALA A 8 3.11 -33.45 -5.91
C ALA A 8 3.52 -31.95 -5.89
N LEU A 9 4.61 -31.59 -6.58
CA LEU A 9 5.18 -30.23 -6.56
C LEU A 9 5.21 -29.54 -7.94
N SER A 10 4.73 -30.20 -8.99
CA SER A 10 4.53 -29.58 -10.31
C SER A 10 3.17 -28.88 -10.34
N TRP A 11 3.20 -27.54 -10.30
CA TRP A 11 2.01 -26.75 -10.59
C TRP A 11 1.81 -26.72 -12.10
N GLU A 12 0.60 -27.08 -12.53
CA GLU A 12 0.18 -27.20 -13.94
C GLU A 12 0.34 -25.87 -14.68
N GLY A 13 1.55 -25.62 -15.20
CA GLY A 13 1.87 -24.35 -15.87
C GLY A 13 3.35 -24.08 -16.16
N ASP A 14 4.31 -24.79 -15.54
CA ASP A 14 5.74 -24.43 -15.65
C ASP A 14 6.52 -25.16 -16.78
N ASP A 15 6.02 -26.27 -17.33
CA ASP A 15 6.84 -27.15 -18.21
C ASP A 15 6.79 -26.86 -19.73
N SER A 16 6.30 -25.69 -20.17
CA SER A 16 6.16 -25.42 -21.62
C SER A 16 7.32 -24.64 -22.27
N ALA A 17 8.33 -24.19 -21.52
CA ALA A 17 9.31 -23.21 -22.02
C ALA A 17 10.70 -23.76 -22.41
N GLU A 18 11.06 -25.01 -22.14
CA GLU A 18 12.47 -25.46 -22.29
C GLU A 18 12.67 -26.66 -23.21
N ARG A 19 12.38 -26.48 -24.50
CA ARG A 19 13.12 -27.16 -25.57
C ARG A 19 13.55 -26.18 -26.66
N ARG A 20 14.72 -25.56 -26.46
CA ARG A 20 15.52 -24.99 -27.56
C ARG A 20 16.87 -25.73 -27.62
N PRO A 21 17.23 -26.37 -28.75
CA PRO A 21 18.57 -26.91 -28.91
C PRO A 21 19.56 -25.75 -29.14
N ARG A 22 20.54 -25.58 -28.25
CA ARG A 22 21.75 -24.80 -28.52
C ARG A 22 22.72 -25.69 -29.27
N ASP A 23 22.86 -25.42 -30.56
CA ASP A 23 23.99 -25.89 -31.36
C ASP A 23 24.89 -24.73 -31.77
N ALA A 24 26.17 -25.07 -31.89
CA ALA A 24 27.29 -24.34 -32.50
C ALA A 24 28.11 -23.34 -31.65
N ALA A 25 29.31 -23.83 -31.30
CA ALA A 25 30.45 -23.18 -30.71
C ALA A 25 31.14 -22.11 -31.60
N ARG A 26 31.94 -21.20 -31.01
CA ARG A 26 33.42 -21.15 -31.13
C ARG A 26 34.03 -19.89 -30.49
N ARG A 27 35.17 -20.11 -29.81
CA ARG A 27 36.04 -19.21 -29.00
C ARG A 27 36.75 -18.12 -29.82
N THR A 28 37.07 -16.97 -29.20
CA THR A 28 38.44 -16.46 -28.88
C THR A 28 38.42 -15.02 -28.28
N THR A 29 39.23 -14.79 -27.24
CA THR A 29 39.59 -13.48 -26.60
C THR A 29 41.09 -13.20 -26.88
N PRO A 30 41.59 -11.95 -26.95
CA PRO A 30 42.27 -11.29 -25.78
C PRO A 30 42.13 -9.74 -25.66
N ALA A 31 42.30 -9.21 -24.43
CA ALA A 31 42.38 -7.78 -23.98
C ALA A 31 43.80 -7.15 -24.21
N PRO A 32 44.19 -5.87 -23.84
CA PRO A 32 43.61 -4.87 -22.90
C PRO A 32 43.71 -3.33 -23.27
N GLU A 33 43.26 -2.48 -22.32
CA GLU A 33 43.08 -1.00 -22.11
C GLU A 33 44.22 0.02 -22.50
N PRO A 34 44.06 1.40 -22.45
CA PRO A 34 43.54 2.24 -21.33
C PRO A 34 42.75 3.56 -21.62
N THR A 35 42.17 4.13 -20.53
CA THR A 35 41.38 5.38 -20.31
C THR A 35 42.18 6.70 -20.47
N PRO A 36 41.64 7.98 -20.40
CA PRO A 36 40.85 8.56 -19.27
C PRO A 36 39.82 9.72 -19.55
N ALA A 37 39.06 10.08 -18.50
CA ALA A 37 38.30 11.33 -18.20
C ALA A 37 36.97 11.59 -18.95
N GLU A 38 35.95 12.30 -18.46
CA GLU A 38 35.45 12.80 -17.17
C GLU A 38 34.20 13.61 -17.56
N ALA A 39 33.01 13.34 -16.98
CA ALA A 39 31.94 14.33 -16.75
C ALA A 39 30.66 13.66 -16.24
N VAL A 40 30.33 13.95 -14.98
CA VAL A 40 29.04 13.69 -14.35
C VAL A 40 28.01 14.69 -14.88
N THR A 41 26.88 14.21 -15.41
CA THR A 41 25.62 14.97 -15.47
C THR A 41 24.44 14.02 -15.19
N PRO A 42 23.56 14.30 -14.21
CA PRO A 42 22.28 13.63 -14.11
C PRO A 42 21.20 14.55 -14.70
N ALA A 43 20.82 14.31 -15.95
CA ALA A 43 19.70 15.01 -16.59
C ALA A 43 18.80 14.01 -17.32
N ALA A 44 17.59 13.87 -16.78
CA ALA A 44 16.32 13.56 -17.42
C ALA A 44 16.30 12.71 -18.70
N SER A 45 15.65 11.55 -18.65
CA SER A 45 14.92 11.00 -19.79
C SER A 45 13.76 10.13 -19.31
N ALA A 46 12.55 10.70 -19.39
CA ALA A 46 11.33 9.92 -19.52
C ALA A 46 11.35 9.17 -20.86
N PRO A 47 10.71 7.99 -20.97
CA PRO A 47 10.15 7.56 -22.23
C PRO A 47 8.64 7.80 -22.20
N ALA A 48 8.21 8.77 -22.98
CA ALA A 48 6.88 8.78 -23.56
C ALA A 48 6.84 7.70 -24.66
N SER A 49 5.92 6.75 -24.55
CA SER A 49 5.39 6.06 -25.71
C SER A 49 3.90 5.86 -25.46
N GLY A 50 3.10 6.71 -26.12
CA GLY A 50 1.69 6.45 -26.33
C GLY A 50 1.57 5.27 -27.28
N ASP A 51 0.99 4.20 -26.78
CA ASP A 51 0.47 3.12 -27.61
C ASP A 51 -1.04 3.14 -27.35
N GLU A 52 -1.81 3.61 -28.34
CA GLU A 52 -3.28 3.53 -28.35
C GLU A 52 -3.70 2.08 -28.60
N THR A 53 -3.30 1.21 -27.66
CA THR A 53 -3.96 -0.09 -27.49
C THR A 53 -5.32 0.20 -26.89
N THR A 54 -6.37 -0.25 -27.54
CA THR A 54 -7.75 -0.27 -27.01
C THR A 54 -7.68 -0.68 -25.54
N ALA A 55 -7.86 0.30 -24.66
CA ALA A 55 -7.58 0.14 -23.25
C ALA A 55 -8.66 -0.75 -22.66
N ALA A 56 -8.38 -2.06 -22.60
CA ALA A 56 -9.02 -2.91 -21.61
C ALA A 56 -8.90 -2.17 -20.26
N PRO A 57 -9.97 -2.11 -19.45
CA PRO A 57 -9.94 -1.37 -18.20
C PRO A 57 -8.74 -1.87 -17.40
N SER A 58 -7.72 -1.01 -17.30
CA SER A 58 -6.48 -1.33 -16.62
C SER A 58 -6.84 -1.51 -15.15
N GLY A 59 -6.85 -2.77 -14.73
CA GLY A 59 -7.12 -3.16 -13.36
C GLY A 59 -6.17 -2.44 -12.40
N LEU A 60 -6.57 -2.38 -11.13
CA LEU A 60 -5.76 -1.78 -10.10
C LEU A 60 -4.44 -2.55 -9.94
N SER A 61 -3.30 -1.85 -9.96
CA SER A 61 -1.98 -2.49 -9.91
C SER A 61 -1.77 -3.25 -8.59
N ASN A 62 -0.98 -4.34 -8.61
CA ASN A 62 -0.73 -5.14 -7.41
C ASN A 62 -0.20 -4.28 -6.23
N ALA A 63 0.71 -3.35 -6.51
CA ALA A 63 1.22 -2.39 -5.52
C ALA A 63 0.09 -1.54 -4.89
N MET A 64 -0.89 -1.12 -5.68
CA MET A 64 -2.03 -0.36 -5.18
C MET A 64 -2.97 -1.23 -4.34
N LEU A 65 -3.12 -2.54 -4.62
CA LEU A 65 -3.91 -3.46 -3.79
C LEU A 65 -3.29 -3.57 -2.39
N VAL A 66 -1.98 -3.79 -2.35
CA VAL A 66 -1.21 -3.86 -1.10
C VAL A 66 -1.32 -2.55 -0.34
N LEU A 67 -1.12 -1.40 -1.00
CA LEU A 67 -1.26 -0.08 -0.38
C LEU A 67 -2.66 0.10 0.25
N VAL A 68 -3.71 -0.23 -0.49
CA VAL A 68 -5.09 -0.13 0.00
C VAL A 68 -5.32 -1.06 1.18
N GLY A 69 -4.81 -2.29 1.14
CA GLY A 69 -4.93 -3.26 2.24
C GLY A 69 -4.23 -2.78 3.50
N VAL A 70 -2.97 -2.34 3.38
CA VAL A 70 -2.18 -1.81 4.50
C VAL A 70 -2.84 -0.57 5.09
N VAL A 71 -3.18 0.41 4.24
CA VAL A 71 -3.84 1.64 4.71
C VAL A 71 -5.21 1.33 5.31
N GLY A 72 -6.00 0.45 4.70
CA GLY A 72 -7.28 0.01 5.26
C GLY A 72 -7.11 -0.63 6.66
N GLY A 73 -6.08 -1.46 6.83
CA GLY A 73 -5.70 -2.02 8.14
C GLY A 73 -5.33 -0.94 9.16
N VAL A 74 -4.55 0.08 8.76
CA VAL A 74 -4.21 1.22 9.63
C VAL A 74 -5.47 1.98 10.07
N TYR A 75 -6.40 2.23 9.16
CA TYR A 75 -7.67 2.90 9.50
C TYR A 75 -8.52 2.06 10.46
N LEU A 76 -8.50 0.73 10.33
CA LEU A 76 -9.16 -0.16 11.27
C LEU A 76 -8.51 -0.09 12.66
N LEU A 77 -7.17 -0.09 12.73
CA LEU A 77 -6.43 0.13 13.96
C LEU A 77 -6.72 1.50 14.58
N TYR A 78 -6.91 2.54 13.77
CA TYR A 78 -7.32 3.85 14.26
C TYR A 78 -8.70 3.83 14.89
N THR A 79 -9.67 3.12 14.30
CA THR A 79 -10.98 2.92 14.94
C THR A 79 -10.82 2.29 16.33
N LEU A 80 -9.95 1.29 16.49
CA LEU A 80 -9.65 0.70 17.81
C LEU A 80 -8.97 1.71 18.75
N GLY A 81 -8.04 2.51 18.24
CA GLY A 81 -7.38 3.58 19.00
C GLY A 81 -8.36 4.65 19.48
N TRP A 82 -9.35 5.04 18.67
CA TRP A 82 -10.41 5.96 19.07
C TRP A 82 -11.32 5.36 20.13
N ILE A 83 -11.66 4.07 20.05
CA ILE A 83 -12.41 3.37 21.10
C ILE A 83 -11.61 3.39 22.41
N ALA A 84 -10.36 2.91 22.40
CA ALA A 84 -9.53 2.85 23.59
C ALA A 84 -9.25 4.24 24.19
N GLY A 85 -8.93 5.22 23.34
CA GLY A 85 -8.66 6.60 23.76
C GLY A 85 -9.90 7.31 24.29
N GLY A 86 -11.06 7.17 23.63
CA GLY A 86 -12.29 7.82 24.09
C GLY A 86 -12.86 7.20 25.36
N LEU A 87 -12.74 5.88 25.56
CA LEU A 87 -13.08 5.25 26.84
C LEU A 87 -12.19 5.77 27.99
N ARG A 88 -10.91 6.07 27.72
CA ARG A 88 -10.03 6.73 28.70
C ARG A 88 -10.43 8.18 28.98
N LEU A 89 -10.96 8.88 27.98
CA LEU A 89 -11.38 10.28 28.10
C LEU A 89 -12.77 10.43 28.73
N GLN A 90 -13.61 9.40 28.64
CA GLN A 90 -15.01 9.44 29.06
C GLN A 90 -15.20 9.91 30.51
N PRO A 91 -14.44 9.43 31.53
CA PRO A 91 -14.60 9.93 32.89
C PRO A 91 -14.37 11.44 32.99
N LEU A 92 -13.32 11.95 32.33
CA LEU A 92 -13.00 13.37 32.30
C LEU A 92 -14.08 14.20 31.61
N ALA A 93 -14.63 13.69 30.50
CA ALA A 93 -15.67 14.34 29.74
C ALA A 93 -16.97 14.44 30.55
N SER A 94 -17.39 13.35 31.21
CA SER A 94 -18.59 13.30 32.05
C SER A 94 -18.53 14.24 33.26
N PHE A 95 -17.32 14.63 33.72
CA PHE A 95 -17.17 15.67 34.74
C PHE A 95 -17.40 17.09 34.21
N LEU A 96 -17.10 17.36 32.93
CA LEU A 96 -17.19 18.70 32.33
C LEU A 96 -18.54 18.94 31.63
N VAL A 97 -19.10 17.91 31.02
CA VAL A 97 -20.25 17.99 30.11
C VAL A 97 -21.14 16.77 30.30
N ALA A 98 -22.45 16.94 30.07
CA ALA A 98 -23.39 15.84 30.11
C ALA A 98 -23.10 14.77 29.03
N ASP A 99 -23.28 13.50 29.39
CA ASP A 99 -22.94 12.34 28.54
C ASP A 99 -23.59 12.38 27.15
N PHE A 100 -24.79 12.93 27.04
CA PHE A 100 -25.53 13.01 25.77
C PHE A 100 -24.83 13.91 24.73
N MET A 101 -23.98 14.85 25.15
CA MET A 101 -23.22 15.70 24.24
C MET A 101 -21.90 15.02 23.81
N PHE A 102 -21.33 14.15 24.65
CA PHE A 102 -20.11 13.41 24.34
C PHE A 102 -20.36 12.24 23.39
N LEU A 103 -21.43 11.47 23.64
CA LEU A 103 -21.72 10.24 22.91
C LEU A 103 -21.79 10.39 21.37
N PRO A 104 -22.49 11.37 20.78
CA PRO A 104 -22.56 11.48 19.32
C PRO A 104 -21.18 11.78 18.70
N TRP A 105 -20.38 12.62 19.36
CA TRP A 105 -19.02 12.90 18.89
C TRP A 105 -18.08 11.72 19.07
N PHE A 106 -18.23 10.95 20.14
CA PHE A 106 -17.46 9.74 20.34
C PHE A 106 -17.75 8.69 19.25
N VAL A 107 -19.03 8.45 18.95
CA VAL A 107 -19.44 7.54 17.87
C VAL A 107 -18.90 8.03 16.52
N LEU A 108 -19.00 9.33 16.25
CA LEU A 108 -18.50 9.88 15.00
C LEU A 108 -16.98 9.77 14.88
N ALA A 109 -16.24 9.96 15.97
CA ALA A 109 -14.78 9.82 15.99
C ALA A 109 -14.36 8.37 15.70
N ILE A 110 -15.06 7.38 16.26
CA ILE A 110 -14.85 5.94 15.98
C ILE A 110 -15.13 5.62 14.51
N ALA A 111 -16.20 6.20 13.95
CA ALA A 111 -16.63 5.97 12.58
C ALA A 111 -15.80 6.75 11.55
N ALA A 112 -15.13 7.84 11.96
CA ALA A 112 -14.41 8.74 11.06
C ALA A 112 -13.38 8.04 10.17
N PRO A 113 -12.54 7.09 10.66
CA PRO A 113 -11.62 6.34 9.81
C PRO A 113 -12.36 5.57 8.71
N ALA A 114 -13.36 4.77 9.07
CA ALA A 114 -14.14 4.00 8.10
C ALA A 114 -14.84 4.92 7.08
N LEU A 115 -15.42 6.03 7.54
CA LEU A 115 -16.08 7.01 6.68
C LEU A 115 -15.11 7.70 5.73
N TRP A 116 -13.93 8.11 6.19
CA TRP A 116 -12.93 8.74 5.32
C TRP A 116 -12.42 7.77 4.25
N PHE A 117 -12.12 6.53 4.63
CA PHE A 117 -11.69 5.51 3.69
C PHE A 117 -12.78 5.25 2.63
N LEU A 118 -14.03 5.09 3.05
CA LEU A 118 -15.16 4.86 2.16
C LEU A 118 -15.46 6.07 1.26
N ALA A 119 -15.44 7.27 1.83
CA ALA A 119 -15.60 8.51 1.08
C ALA A 119 -14.49 8.66 0.03
N THR A 120 -13.23 8.42 0.41
CA THR A 120 -12.11 8.42 -0.54
C THR A 120 -12.33 7.38 -1.63
N TRP A 121 -12.81 6.18 -1.27
CA TRP A 121 -13.09 5.11 -2.24
C TRP A 121 -14.16 5.51 -3.26
N VAL A 122 -15.27 6.07 -2.80
CA VAL A 122 -16.40 6.47 -3.65
C VAL A 122 -16.06 7.69 -4.49
N LEU A 123 -15.43 8.71 -3.90
CA LEU A 123 -15.20 10.01 -4.53
C LEU A 123 -14.05 10.00 -5.55
N THR A 124 -13.12 9.04 -5.42
CA THR A 124 -12.01 8.87 -6.37
C THR A 124 -12.29 7.84 -7.45
N ARG A 125 -13.51 7.29 -7.50
CA ARG A 125 -13.93 6.34 -8.54
C ARG A 125 -13.93 7.04 -9.90
N GLY A 126 -13.06 6.61 -10.81
CA GLY A 126 -12.86 7.25 -12.12
C GLY A 126 -11.84 8.40 -12.15
N ARG A 127 -11.12 8.64 -11.04
CA ARG A 127 -9.98 9.58 -10.99
C ARG A 127 -8.65 8.83 -11.12
N ALA A 128 -7.57 9.57 -11.35
CA ALA A 128 -6.22 9.01 -11.35
C ALA A 128 -5.91 8.34 -10.00
N SER A 129 -5.25 7.18 -10.04
CA SER A 129 -4.92 6.36 -8.87
C SER A 129 -4.03 7.09 -7.85
N TRP A 130 -3.17 8.01 -8.29
CA TRP A 130 -2.36 8.84 -7.39
C TRP A 130 -3.17 9.76 -6.50
N ILE A 131 -4.27 10.33 -7.01
CA ILE A 131 -5.16 11.21 -6.21
C ILE A 131 -5.73 10.42 -5.03
N ARG A 132 -6.17 9.19 -5.31
CA ARG A 132 -6.65 8.27 -4.28
C ARG A 132 -5.58 7.95 -3.24
N ALA A 133 -4.36 7.64 -3.68
CA ALA A 133 -3.25 7.38 -2.76
C ALA A 133 -2.95 8.60 -1.87
N ALA A 134 -2.89 9.79 -2.45
CA ALA A 134 -2.63 11.03 -1.72
C ALA A 134 -3.71 11.33 -0.67
N VAL A 135 -4.99 11.22 -1.01
CA VAL A 135 -6.11 11.47 -0.07
C VAL A 135 -6.15 10.42 1.05
N LEU A 136 -5.84 9.16 0.74
CA LEU A 136 -5.75 8.10 1.76
C LEU A 136 -4.60 8.36 2.73
N LEU A 137 -3.42 8.71 2.24
CA LEU A 137 -2.26 9.05 3.08
C LEU A 137 -2.52 10.31 3.91
N ALA A 138 -3.17 11.33 3.35
CA ALA A 138 -3.57 12.52 4.09
C ALA A 138 -4.47 12.15 5.29
N GLY A 139 -5.44 11.25 5.08
CA GLY A 139 -6.28 10.78 6.19
C GLY A 139 -5.53 9.94 7.22
N VAL A 140 -4.45 9.20 6.86
CA VAL A 140 -3.60 8.51 7.86
C VAL A 140 -2.99 9.52 8.85
N VAL A 141 -2.58 10.69 8.37
CA VAL A 141 -2.01 11.73 9.24
C VAL A 141 -3.12 12.44 10.03
N LEU A 142 -4.25 12.71 9.39
CA LEU A 142 -5.33 13.49 9.98
C LEU A 142 -6.13 12.72 11.05
N LEU A 143 -6.36 11.42 10.85
CA LEU A 143 -7.25 10.60 11.69
C LEU A 143 -6.52 9.81 12.79
N VAL A 144 -5.26 10.17 13.07
CA VAL A 144 -4.49 9.61 14.19
C VAL A 144 -5.34 9.69 15.47
N PRO A 145 -5.49 8.60 16.24
CA PRO A 145 -6.27 8.59 17.46
C PRO A 145 -5.50 9.30 18.58
N TRP A 146 -5.52 10.63 18.55
CA TRP A 146 -4.87 11.49 19.54
C TRP A 146 -5.14 11.13 21.00
N PRO A 147 -6.38 10.84 21.46
CA PRO A 147 -6.59 10.48 22.86
C PRO A 147 -5.84 9.20 23.27
N PHE A 148 -5.63 8.27 22.34
CA PHE A 148 -4.79 7.09 22.59
C PHE A 148 -3.30 7.45 22.60
N VAL A 149 -2.85 8.30 21.67
CA VAL A 149 -1.44 8.72 21.58
C VAL A 149 -1.01 9.51 22.81
N THR A 150 -1.82 10.48 23.25
CA THR A 150 -1.45 11.36 24.36
C THR A 150 -1.56 10.65 25.71
N VAL A 151 -2.60 9.85 25.94
CA VAL A 151 -2.83 9.17 27.22
C VAL A 151 -2.12 7.81 27.29
N GLY A 152 -1.78 7.20 26.15
CA GLY A 152 -1.14 5.88 26.06
C GLY A 152 0.37 5.89 26.33
N VAL A 153 1.07 6.97 25.94
CA VAL A 153 2.54 7.08 26.06
C VAL A 153 3.00 7.37 27.49
N ILE A 154 2.12 7.90 28.35
CA ILE A 154 2.48 8.33 29.72
C ILE A 154 2.40 7.16 30.73
N GLY A 155 2.07 5.95 30.27
CA GLY A 155 1.84 4.78 31.14
C GLY A 155 2.97 3.73 31.19
N SER A 156 4.13 3.99 30.58
CA SER A 156 5.30 3.09 30.63
C SER A 156 6.40 3.62 31.53
#